data_AF-A0A2Z4FMZ2-F1
#
_entry.id   AF-A0A2Z4FMZ2-F1
#
_cell.length_a   1.000
_cell.length_b   1.000
_cell.length_c   1.000
_cell.angle_alpha   90.00
_cell.angle_beta   90.00
_cell.angle_gamma   90.00
#
_symmetry.space_group_name_H-M   'P 1'
#
loop_
_entity.id
_entity.type
_entity.pdbx_description
1 polymer ?
#
loop_
_entity_poly.entity_id
_entity_poly.type
_entity_poly.pdbx_seq_one_letter_code
_entity_poly.pdbx_strand_id
1 'polypeptide(L)'
;MPRKNEDNNSSPTPQRGSARAWGVRLGAHGLGVMATAALLLLPFVSRSTLEIVWESAKYTEFLRLSWLDALLFVGMAACLWALAVILFEVVSSRRAPVHKVLGMPRGSVMTETLVILPIFFLLTFGIAQLAVNNIAGLLVNAAVFQSGRTAWLWSSEADEGRRGVTSAMVKDLAHAQAAVVLAPVAPGEFIQGVSIQNERFIELRGVMMGSQLPAFSTDTGSAGKTAATGFLMGTNMTNLPEMDSSFSNALDTSSWPARTTRKLTFAFHASEVVVLEENSEVGVRLTYHHFQAFPMVGRIFGELKTDVGTRPGYYKTLERKFTMPAQINPNKKTP
;
A
#
# COMPACT_ATOMS: atom_id res chain seq x y z
N MET A 1 -9.40 76.88 10.08
CA MET A 1 -9.75 76.04 11.25
C MET A 1 -8.93 74.76 11.18
N PRO A 2 -8.01 74.52 12.13
CA PRO A 2 -7.16 73.33 12.14
C PRO A 2 -7.88 72.16 12.83
N ARG A 3 -7.93 70.99 12.18
CA ARG A 3 -8.41 69.74 12.79
C ARG A 3 -7.30 69.18 13.69
N LYS A 4 -7.62 69.04 14.99
CA LYS A 4 -6.85 68.27 15.97
C LYS A 4 -6.72 66.82 15.47
N ASN A 5 -5.48 66.38 15.21
CA ASN A 5 -5.14 64.97 15.16
C ASN A 5 -5.10 64.48 16.62
N GLU A 6 -6.10 63.69 17.01
CA GLU A 6 -6.04 62.90 18.23
C GLU A 6 -5.22 61.65 17.94
N ASP A 7 -3.96 61.68 18.39
CA ASP A 7 -3.08 60.53 18.46
C ASP A 7 -3.64 59.55 19.50
N ASN A 8 -4.49 58.63 19.03
CA ASN A 8 -5.04 57.56 19.84
C ASN A 8 -3.99 56.44 19.97
N ASN A 9 -2.92 56.75 20.70
CA ASN A 9 -1.81 55.84 20.98
C ASN A 9 -2.19 54.92 22.16
N SER A 10 -3.16 54.04 21.95
CA SER A 10 -3.46 52.97 22.89
C SER A 10 -2.43 51.85 22.70
N SER A 11 -1.40 51.84 23.55
CA SER A 11 -0.45 50.76 23.67
C SER A 11 -1.20 49.42 23.77
N PRO A 12 -0.87 48.39 22.97
CA PRO A 12 -1.51 47.08 23.10
C PRO A 12 -1.16 46.53 24.48
N THR A 13 -2.15 46.51 25.37
CA THR A 13 -2.04 45.83 26.66
C THR A 13 -1.70 44.37 26.37
N PRO A 14 -0.60 43.82 26.94
CA PRO A 14 -0.26 42.41 26.73
C PRO A 14 -1.42 41.57 27.26
N GLN A 15 -2.13 40.90 26.35
CA GLN A 15 -3.13 39.90 26.71
C GLN A 15 -2.43 38.83 27.54
N ARG A 16 -2.52 38.95 28.88
CA ARG A 16 -2.18 37.86 29.80
C ARG A 16 -3.17 36.75 29.56
N GLY A 17 -2.89 35.89 28.58
CA GLY A 17 -3.58 34.62 28.41
C GLY A 17 -3.47 33.85 29.72
N SER A 18 -4.57 33.77 30.47
CA SER A 18 -4.57 33.08 31.76
C SER A 18 -4.15 31.63 31.54
N ALA A 19 -3.36 31.05 32.45
CA ALA A 19 -2.93 29.65 32.36
C ALA A 19 -4.11 28.68 32.15
N ARG A 20 -5.31 29.06 32.60
CA ARG A 20 -6.58 28.35 32.35
C ARG A 20 -6.94 28.29 30.85
N ALA A 21 -6.75 29.37 30.10
CA ALA A 21 -7.03 29.39 28.66
C ALA A 21 -6.09 28.46 27.88
N TRP A 22 -4.81 28.40 28.27
CA TRP A 22 -3.85 27.44 27.71
C TRP A 22 -4.20 26.00 28.05
N GLY A 23 -4.59 25.72 29.30
CA GLY A 23 -5.02 24.39 29.73
C GLY A 23 -6.24 23.88 28.96
N VAL A 24 -7.25 24.73 28.75
CA VAL A 24 -8.45 24.37 27.97
C VAL A 24 -8.11 24.06 26.51
N ARG A 25 -7.22 24.85 25.89
CA ARG A 25 -6.77 24.61 24.51
C ARG A 25 -6.01 23.29 24.37
N LEU A 26 -5.04 23.04 25.26
CA LEU A 26 -4.29 21.79 25.26
C LEU A 26 -5.21 20.58 25.47
N GLY A 27 -6.18 20.68 26.38
CA GLY A 27 -7.18 19.63 26.59
C GLY A 27 -8.04 19.37 25.34
N ALA A 28 -8.50 20.43 24.68
CA ALA A 28 -9.31 20.31 23.46
C ALA A 28 -8.52 19.67 22.30
N HIS A 29 -7.25 20.07 22.08
CA HIS A 29 -6.42 19.43 21.07
C HIS A 29 -6.10 17.98 21.45
N GLY A 30 -5.78 17.70 22.71
CA GLY A 30 -5.56 16.34 23.19
C GLY A 30 -6.77 15.42 22.95
N LEU A 31 -7.97 15.89 23.26
CA LEU A 31 -9.21 15.17 22.96
C LEU A 31 -9.41 14.96 21.45
N GLY A 32 -9.10 15.96 20.63
CA GLY A 32 -9.14 15.85 19.16
C GLY A 32 -8.18 14.80 18.61
N VAL A 33 -6.95 14.74 19.14
CA VAL A 33 -5.96 13.70 18.80
C VAL A 33 -6.47 12.32 19.21
N MET A 34 -7.00 12.16 20.42
CA MET A 34 -7.55 10.89 20.91
C MET A 34 -8.75 10.42 20.10
N ALA A 35 -9.66 11.33 19.72
CA ALA A 35 -10.79 11.02 18.86
C ALA A 35 -10.33 10.59 17.46
N THR A 36 -9.34 11.28 16.90
CA THR A 36 -8.75 10.92 15.60
C THR A 36 -8.07 9.54 15.66
N ALA A 37 -7.30 9.28 16.71
CA ALA A 37 -6.67 7.98 16.94
C ALA A 37 -7.70 6.85 17.04
N ALA A 38 -8.80 7.07 17.78
CA ALA A 38 -9.89 6.11 17.91
C ALA A 38 -10.59 5.83 16.57
N LEU A 39 -10.85 6.86 15.77
CA LEU A 39 -11.44 6.71 14.43
C LEU A 39 -10.52 5.92 13.48
N LEU A 40 -9.20 6.15 13.56
CA LEU A 40 -8.21 5.41 12.77
C LEU A 40 -8.09 3.95 13.20
N LEU A 41 -8.28 3.65 14.49
CA LEU A 41 -8.26 2.28 15.02
C LEU A 41 -9.52 1.49 14.67
N LEU A 42 -10.67 2.16 14.61
CA LEU A 42 -11.99 1.53 14.44
C LEU A 42 -12.08 0.45 13.34
N PRO A 43 -11.54 0.66 12.11
CA PRO A 43 -11.59 -0.38 11.07
C PRO A 43 -10.66 -1.57 11.32
N PHE A 44 -9.69 -1.46 12.23
CA PHE A 44 -8.68 -2.50 12.51
C PHE A 44 -8.90 -3.23 13.85
N VAL A 45 -9.77 -2.70 14.71
CA VAL A 45 -10.08 -3.28 16.00
C VAL A 45 -11.16 -4.35 15.83
N SER A 46 -10.74 -5.61 15.80
CA SER A 46 -11.63 -6.76 15.99
C SER A 46 -11.64 -7.20 17.46
N ARG A 47 -12.69 -7.93 17.87
CA ARG A 47 -12.73 -8.53 19.22
C ARG A 47 -11.49 -9.38 19.51
N SER A 48 -11.05 -10.18 18.54
CA SER A 48 -9.84 -10.99 18.65
C SER A 48 -8.59 -10.14 18.80
N THR A 49 -8.49 -9.01 18.08
CA THR A 49 -7.38 -8.06 18.25
C THR A 49 -7.33 -7.51 19.67
N LEU A 50 -8.48 -7.14 20.24
CA LEU A 50 -8.56 -6.65 21.62
C LEU A 50 -8.18 -7.72 22.64
N GLU A 51 -8.66 -8.95 22.47
CA GLU A 51 -8.31 -10.08 23.35
C GLU A 51 -6.81 -10.37 23.29
N ILE A 52 -6.19 -10.37 22.10
CA ILE A 52 -4.74 -10.56 21.93
C ILE A 52 -3.96 -9.43 22.58
N VAL A 53 -4.34 -8.17 22.36
CA VAL A 53 -3.66 -7.00 22.96
C VAL A 53 -3.82 -7.03 24.47
N TRP A 54 -5.00 -7.38 24.99
CA TRP A 54 -5.26 -7.47 26.42
C TRP A 54 -4.44 -8.57 27.10
N GLU A 55 -4.37 -9.75 26.49
CA GLU A 55 -3.54 -10.85 26.99
C GLU A 55 -2.04 -10.53 26.86
N SER A 56 -1.62 -9.87 25.77
CA SER A 56 -0.22 -9.48 25.54
C SER A 56 0.24 -8.36 26.48
N ALA A 57 -0.67 -7.46 26.88
CA ALA A 57 -0.39 -6.36 27.80
C ALA A 57 0.03 -6.82 29.20
N LYS A 58 -0.24 -8.08 29.57
CA LYS A 58 0.22 -8.69 30.82
C LYS A 58 1.74 -8.93 30.83
N TYR A 59 2.40 -8.93 29.68
CA TYR A 59 3.84 -9.17 29.55
C TYR A 59 4.60 -7.85 29.37
N THR A 60 5.62 -7.62 30.21
CA THR A 60 6.42 -6.38 30.21
C THR A 60 7.22 -6.16 28.92
N GLU A 61 7.69 -7.25 28.29
CA GLU A 61 8.42 -7.17 27.02
C GLU A 61 7.55 -6.67 25.87
N PHE A 62 6.26 -7.01 25.87
CA PHE A 62 5.31 -6.52 24.87
C PHE A 62 5.17 -4.99 24.94
N LEU A 63 5.07 -4.42 26.15
CA LEU A 63 4.99 -2.97 26.34
C LEU A 63 6.29 -2.27 25.90
N ARG A 64 7.45 -2.88 26.17
CA ARG A 64 8.75 -2.33 25.77
C ARG A 64 8.97 -2.33 24.25
N LEU A 65 8.40 -3.30 23.53
CA LEU A 65 8.46 -3.31 22.07
C LEU A 65 7.40 -2.38 21.45
N SER A 66 6.22 -2.31 22.05
CA SER A 66 5.06 -1.63 21.45
C SER A 66 4.97 -0.13 21.76
N TRP A 67 5.71 0.39 22.75
CA TRP A 67 5.57 1.81 23.12
C TRP A 67 5.99 2.77 21.99
N LEU A 68 6.99 2.40 21.19
CA LEU A 68 7.45 3.23 20.07
C LEU A 68 6.39 3.26 18.97
N ASP A 69 5.79 2.11 18.65
CA ASP A 69 4.70 2.00 17.69
C ASP A 69 3.46 2.78 18.17
N ALA A 70 3.13 2.68 19.46
CA ALA A 70 2.04 3.46 20.05
C ALA A 70 2.31 4.97 20.00
N LEU A 71 3.55 5.40 20.27
CA LEU A 71 3.94 6.81 20.18
C LEU A 71 3.90 7.32 18.74
N LEU A 72 4.38 6.53 17.78
CA LEU A 72 4.27 6.84 16.35
C LEU A 72 2.81 6.95 15.92
N PHE A 73 1.95 6.04 16.38
CA PHE A 73 0.53 6.07 16.08
C PHE A 73 -0.14 7.34 16.63
N VAL A 74 0.12 7.69 17.89
CA VAL A 74 -0.37 8.95 18.48
C VAL A 74 0.19 10.16 17.74
N GLY A 75 1.46 10.12 17.33
CA GLY A 75 2.10 11.17 16.52
C GLY A 75 1.42 11.37 15.16
N MET A 76 1.11 10.28 14.45
CA MET A 76 0.38 10.34 13.18
C MET A 76 -1.04 10.87 13.37
N ALA A 77 -1.74 10.44 14.41
CA ALA A 77 -3.07 10.98 14.76
C ALA A 77 -3.00 12.49 15.07
N ALA A 78 -1.93 12.94 15.75
CA ALA A 78 -1.70 14.35 16.03
C ALA A 78 -1.47 15.17 14.75
N CYS A 79 -0.67 14.66 13.81
CA CYS A 79 -0.46 15.30 12.50
C CYS A 79 -1.76 15.40 11.70
N LEU A 80 -2.57 14.34 11.67
CA LEU A 80 -3.87 14.35 10.98
C LEU A 80 -4.86 15.33 11.60
N TRP A 81 -4.92 15.37 12.94
CA TRP A 81 -5.73 16.37 13.65
C TRP A 81 -5.28 17.80 13.33
N ALA A 82 -3.96 18.05 13.33
CA ALA A 82 -3.42 19.36 12.97
C ALA A 82 -3.80 19.77 11.54
N LEU A 83 -3.72 18.84 10.57
CA LEU A 83 -4.17 19.07 9.20
C LEU A 83 -5.68 19.38 9.13
N ALA A 84 -6.50 18.68 9.91
CA ALA A 84 -7.94 18.93 9.97
C ALA A 84 -8.26 20.32 10.55
N VAL A 85 -7.55 20.75 11.60
CA VAL A 85 -7.68 22.09 12.18
C VAL A 85 -7.24 23.16 11.17
N ILE A 86 -6.09 22.99 10.51
CA ILE A 86 -5.62 23.91 9.47
C ILE A 86 -6.65 24.01 8.34
N LEU A 87 -7.17 22.88 7.86
CA LEU A 87 -8.19 22.86 6.81
C LEU A 87 -9.47 23.58 7.26
N PHE A 88 -9.90 23.34 8.51
CA PHE A 88 -11.06 24.02 9.08
C PHE A 88 -10.82 25.53 9.20
N GLU A 89 -9.65 25.99 9.63
CA GLU A 89 -9.27 27.41 9.67
C GLU A 89 -9.23 28.02 8.28
N VAL A 90 -8.68 27.33 7.28
CA VAL A 90 -8.67 27.80 5.88
C VAL A 90 -10.09 27.90 5.32
N VAL A 91 -10.98 26.96 5.63
CA VAL A 91 -12.37 26.98 5.16
C VAL A 91 -13.21 28.03 5.91
N SER A 92 -12.97 28.21 7.22
CA SER A 92 -13.71 29.16 8.05
C SER A 92 -13.24 30.60 7.89
N SER A 93 -11.94 30.84 7.65
CA SER A 93 -11.40 32.17 7.33
C SER A 93 -11.94 32.71 6.01
N ARG A 94 -12.27 31.84 5.04
CA ARG A 94 -13.02 32.20 3.82
C ARG A 94 -14.45 32.68 4.08
N ARG A 95 -14.99 32.49 5.30
CA ARG A 95 -16.32 32.97 5.72
C ARG A 95 -16.29 34.30 6.46
N ALA A 96 -15.13 34.92 6.66
CA ALA A 96 -15.07 36.31 7.12
C ALA A 96 -15.87 37.19 6.13
N PRO A 97 -16.66 38.17 6.60
CA PRO A 97 -17.43 39.03 5.72
C PRO A 97 -16.45 39.71 4.77
N VAL A 98 -16.49 39.29 3.51
CA VAL A 98 -15.70 39.87 2.43
C VAL A 98 -16.01 41.36 2.42
N HIS A 99 -15.08 42.20 2.89
CA HIS A 99 -15.13 43.63 2.63
C HIS A 99 -15.33 43.76 1.13
N LYS A 100 -16.47 44.35 0.71
CA LYS A 100 -16.95 44.45 -0.68
C LYS A 100 -15.79 44.51 -1.68
N VAL A 101 -15.37 43.33 -2.16
CA VAL A 101 -14.42 43.24 -3.26
C VAL A 101 -15.22 43.62 -4.49
N LEU A 102 -14.73 44.64 -5.20
CA LEU A 102 -15.22 45.08 -6.50
C LEU A 102 -15.65 43.87 -7.33
N GLY A 103 -16.86 43.93 -7.87
CA GLY A 103 -17.51 42.83 -8.58
C GLY A 103 -16.65 42.34 -9.74
N MET A 104 -15.79 41.36 -9.49
CA MET A 104 -15.18 40.58 -10.55
C MET A 104 -16.31 39.81 -11.24
N PRO A 105 -16.38 39.83 -12.58
CA PRO A 105 -17.41 39.13 -13.31
C PRO A 105 -17.34 37.64 -12.94
N ARG A 106 -18.44 37.10 -12.42
CA ARG A 106 -18.56 35.73 -11.87
C ARG A 106 -18.10 34.62 -12.83
N GLY A 107 -17.94 34.92 -14.12
CA GLY A 107 -17.37 34.00 -15.12
C GLY A 107 -15.84 33.87 -15.08
N SER A 108 -15.10 34.92 -14.69
CA SER A 108 -13.63 34.92 -14.76
C SER A 108 -13.00 33.89 -13.82
N VAL A 109 -13.55 33.75 -12.60
CA VAL A 109 -13.04 32.80 -11.60
C VAL A 109 -13.29 31.35 -12.03
N MET A 110 -14.43 31.07 -12.68
CA MET A 110 -14.73 29.74 -13.20
C MET A 110 -13.80 29.38 -14.36
N THR A 111 -13.55 30.32 -15.28
CA THR A 111 -12.61 30.11 -16.38
C THR A 111 -11.18 29.94 -15.88
N GLU A 112 -10.72 30.76 -14.94
CA GLU A 112 -9.39 30.64 -14.33
C GLU A 112 -9.22 29.30 -13.60
N THR A 113 -10.25 28.87 -12.85
CA THR A 113 -10.23 27.55 -12.20
C THR A 113 -10.19 26.41 -13.22
N LEU A 114 -10.96 26.49 -14.31
CA LEU A 114 -10.97 25.48 -15.37
C LEU A 114 -9.64 25.40 -16.12
N VAL A 115 -8.89 26.50 -16.22
CA VAL A 115 -7.55 26.51 -16.83
C VAL A 115 -6.49 25.96 -15.86
N ILE A 116 -6.59 26.28 -14.57
CA ILE A 116 -5.61 25.83 -13.55
C ILE A 116 -5.81 24.35 -13.20
N LEU A 117 -7.04 23.88 -13.16
CA LEU A 117 -7.40 22.55 -12.64
C LEU A 117 -6.77 21.37 -13.42
N PRO A 118 -6.66 21.37 -14.75
CA PRO A 118 -5.92 20.35 -15.50
C PRO A 118 -4.43 20.30 -15.12
N ILE A 119 -3.77 21.46 -14.98
CA ILE A 119 -2.36 21.55 -14.57
C ILE A 119 -2.19 21.03 -13.14
N PHE A 120 -3.09 21.45 -12.24
CA PHE A 120 -3.12 21.00 -10.86
C PHE A 120 -3.31 19.48 -10.75
N PHE A 121 -4.26 18.90 -11.50
CA PHE A 121 -4.47 17.45 -11.51
C PHE A 121 -3.30 16.68 -12.12
N LEU A 122 -2.71 17.18 -13.22
CA LEU A 122 -1.55 16.55 -13.82
C LEU A 122 -0.35 16.54 -12.85
N LEU A 123 -0.12 17.65 -12.14
CA LEU A 123 0.93 17.74 -11.12
C LEU A 123 0.65 16.81 -9.93
N THR A 124 -0.56 16.85 -9.39
CA THR A 124 -0.95 16.08 -8.20
C THR A 124 -0.92 14.57 -8.49
N PHE A 125 -1.52 14.13 -9.60
CA PHE A 125 -1.49 12.73 -10.00
C PHE A 125 -0.11 12.28 -10.47
N GLY A 126 0.68 13.19 -11.06
CA GLY A 126 2.08 12.92 -11.41
C GLY A 126 2.95 12.64 -10.18
N ILE A 127 2.84 13.47 -9.14
CA ILE A 127 3.56 13.26 -7.87
C ILE A 127 3.07 11.99 -7.18
N ALA A 128 1.76 11.75 -7.15
CA ALA A 128 1.20 10.53 -6.56
C ALA A 128 1.67 9.27 -7.28
N GLN A 129 1.67 9.25 -8.62
CA GLN A 129 2.17 8.13 -9.41
C GLN A 129 3.67 7.92 -9.21
N LEU A 130 4.45 8.99 -9.09
CA LEU A 130 5.89 8.90 -8.79
C LEU A 130 6.12 8.23 -7.42
N ALA A 131 5.33 8.59 -6.40
CA ALA A 131 5.41 7.96 -5.09
C ALA A 131 5.08 6.47 -5.16
N VAL A 132 4.00 6.08 -5.86
CA VAL A 132 3.62 4.67 -6.07
C VAL A 132 4.72 3.90 -6.80
N ASN A 133 5.31 4.50 -7.84
CA ASN A 133 6.43 3.91 -8.59
C ASN A 133 7.68 3.70 -7.71
N ASN A 134 7.94 4.61 -6.77
CA ASN A 134 9.06 4.47 -5.83
C ASN A 134 8.81 3.34 -4.82
N ILE A 135 7.59 3.23 -4.28
CA ILE A 135 7.20 2.13 -3.39
C ILE A 135 7.35 0.79 -4.12
N ALA A 136 6.86 0.70 -5.37
CA ALA A 136 7.04 -0.49 -6.19
C ALA A 136 8.53 -0.79 -6.42
N GLY A 137 9.35 0.21 -6.71
CA GLY A 137 10.81 0.05 -6.85
C GLY A 137 11.48 -0.53 -5.60
N LEU A 138 11.09 -0.09 -4.41
CA LEU A 138 11.58 -0.62 -3.14
C LEU A 138 11.12 -2.07 -2.91
N LEU A 139 9.85 -2.37 -3.20
CA LEU A 139 9.33 -3.74 -3.06
C LEU A 139 9.94 -4.70 -4.07
N VAL A 140 10.29 -4.27 -5.28
CA VAL A 140 11.02 -5.11 -6.25
C VAL A 140 12.42 -5.45 -5.73
N ASN A 141 13.11 -4.53 -5.06
CA ASN A 141 14.39 -4.83 -4.39
C ASN A 141 14.22 -5.86 -3.27
N ALA A 142 13.17 -5.74 -2.46
CA ALA A 142 12.86 -6.73 -1.43
C ALA A 142 12.46 -8.08 -2.04
N ALA A 143 11.68 -8.07 -3.12
CA ALA A 143 11.20 -9.27 -3.81
C ALA A 143 12.36 -10.05 -4.42
N VAL A 144 13.28 -9.39 -5.14
CA VAL A 144 14.44 -10.09 -5.72
C VAL A 144 15.34 -10.70 -4.64
N PHE A 145 15.45 -10.04 -3.48
CA PHE A 145 16.19 -10.58 -2.34
C PHE A 145 15.52 -11.83 -1.75
N GLN A 146 14.20 -11.78 -1.49
CA GLN A 146 13.47 -12.94 -0.94
C GLN A 146 13.41 -14.10 -1.93
N SER A 147 13.19 -13.83 -3.21
CA SER A 147 13.24 -14.83 -4.27
C SER A 147 14.64 -15.41 -4.44
N GLY A 148 15.68 -14.56 -4.41
CA GLY A 148 17.06 -15.00 -4.49
C GLY A 148 17.48 -15.87 -3.31
N ARG A 149 17.08 -15.52 -2.08
CA ARG A 149 17.27 -16.39 -0.90
C ARG A 149 16.55 -17.72 -1.01
N THR A 150 15.35 -17.70 -1.59
CA THR A 150 14.58 -18.93 -1.84
C THR A 150 15.29 -19.80 -2.86
N ALA A 151 15.72 -19.23 -3.99
CA ALA A 151 16.49 -19.95 -5.00
C ALA A 151 17.79 -20.50 -4.41
N TRP A 152 18.52 -19.70 -3.66
CA TRP A 152 19.76 -20.10 -2.98
C TRP A 152 19.55 -21.27 -2.02
N LEU A 153 18.51 -21.24 -1.20
CA LEU A 153 18.21 -22.31 -0.24
C LEU A 153 17.82 -23.63 -0.92
N TRP A 154 17.06 -23.58 -2.00
CA TRP A 154 16.48 -24.77 -2.63
C TRP A 154 17.27 -25.28 -3.85
N SER A 155 18.20 -24.49 -4.41
CA SER A 155 19.04 -24.89 -5.55
C SER A 155 19.85 -26.14 -5.25
N SER A 156 20.59 -26.15 -4.14
CA SER A 156 21.40 -27.30 -3.72
C SER A 156 20.55 -28.54 -3.40
N GLU A 157 19.31 -28.35 -2.96
CA GLU A 157 18.36 -29.45 -2.75
C GLU A 157 17.90 -30.06 -4.08
N ALA A 158 17.73 -29.23 -5.11
CA ALA A 158 17.37 -29.65 -6.45
C ALA A 158 18.52 -30.38 -7.15
N ASP A 159 19.76 -29.89 -7.02
CA ASP A 159 20.96 -30.50 -7.60
C ASP A 159 21.17 -31.94 -7.10
N GLU A 160 20.89 -32.15 -5.82
CA GLU A 160 21.01 -33.45 -5.16
C GLU A 160 19.74 -34.30 -5.27
N GLY A 161 18.64 -33.72 -5.76
CA GLY A 161 17.32 -34.38 -5.90
C GLY A 161 16.69 -34.77 -4.55
N ARG A 162 17.04 -34.08 -3.46
CA ARG A 162 16.59 -34.45 -2.11
C ARG A 162 15.09 -34.21 -1.98
N ARG A 163 14.37 -35.19 -1.42
CA ARG A 163 12.90 -35.12 -1.22
C ARG A 163 12.10 -34.81 -2.51
N GLY A 164 12.65 -35.11 -3.69
CA GLY A 164 12.02 -34.85 -4.97
C GLY A 164 11.96 -33.38 -5.39
N VAL A 165 12.80 -32.51 -4.79
CA VAL A 165 12.92 -31.12 -5.21
C VAL A 165 13.56 -31.07 -6.61
N THR A 166 12.96 -30.29 -7.50
CA THR A 166 13.45 -30.09 -8.89
C THR A 166 13.74 -28.61 -9.13
N SER A 167 14.58 -28.28 -10.12
CA SER A 167 14.88 -26.87 -10.47
C SER A 167 13.63 -26.09 -10.88
N ALA A 168 12.63 -26.76 -11.46
CA ALA A 168 11.31 -26.17 -11.74
C ALA A 168 10.60 -25.75 -10.44
N MET A 169 10.63 -26.60 -9.40
CA MET A 169 10.09 -26.26 -8.08
C MET A 169 10.83 -25.09 -7.43
N VAL A 170 12.15 -25.00 -7.59
CA VAL A 170 12.95 -23.87 -7.09
C VAL A 170 12.48 -22.57 -7.73
N LYS A 171 12.33 -22.56 -9.06
CA LYS A 171 11.80 -21.41 -9.81
C LYS A 171 10.39 -21.03 -9.33
N ASP A 172 9.52 -22.02 -9.16
CA ASP A 172 8.14 -21.82 -8.72
C ASP A 172 8.06 -21.24 -7.30
N LEU A 173 8.88 -21.73 -6.37
CA LEU A 173 8.97 -21.20 -5.01
C LEU A 173 9.54 -19.77 -5.00
N ALA A 174 10.61 -19.52 -5.75
CA ALA A 174 11.19 -18.19 -5.88
C ALA A 174 10.19 -17.19 -6.48
N HIS A 175 9.43 -17.61 -7.49
CA HIS A 175 8.38 -16.80 -8.10
C HIS A 175 7.22 -16.51 -7.15
N ALA A 176 6.76 -17.52 -6.42
CA ALA A 176 5.73 -17.38 -5.40
C ALA A 176 6.14 -16.37 -4.31
N GLN A 177 7.41 -16.38 -3.87
CA GLN A 177 7.93 -15.42 -2.90
C GLN A 177 8.00 -13.98 -3.44
N ALA A 178 8.39 -13.80 -4.71
CA ALA A 178 8.34 -12.48 -5.35
C ALA A 178 6.91 -11.92 -5.33
N ALA A 179 5.93 -12.75 -5.72
CA ALA A 179 4.53 -12.35 -5.78
C ALA A 179 3.98 -11.88 -4.42
N VAL A 180 4.36 -12.53 -3.31
CA VAL A 180 3.95 -12.12 -1.96
C VAL A 180 4.46 -10.73 -1.61
N VAL A 181 5.74 -10.46 -1.91
CA VAL A 181 6.35 -9.17 -1.61
C VAL A 181 5.78 -8.06 -2.49
N LEU A 182 5.40 -8.39 -3.72
CA LEU A 182 4.85 -7.44 -4.71
C LEU A 182 3.33 -7.23 -4.58
N ALA A 183 2.62 -8.13 -3.91
CA ALA A 183 1.16 -8.06 -3.73
C ALA A 183 0.65 -6.68 -3.25
N PRO A 184 1.29 -5.98 -2.29
CA PRO A 184 0.81 -4.68 -1.82
C PRO A 184 0.71 -3.59 -2.90
N VAL A 185 1.57 -3.64 -3.93
CA VAL A 185 1.60 -2.68 -5.06
C VAL A 185 0.92 -3.21 -6.32
N ALA A 186 0.40 -4.43 -6.27
CA ALA A 186 -0.44 -4.95 -7.34
C ALA A 186 -1.82 -4.27 -7.32
N PRO A 187 -2.42 -4.04 -8.50
CA PRO A 187 -3.80 -3.58 -8.60
C PRO A 187 -4.78 -4.55 -7.93
N GLY A 188 -5.86 -4.01 -7.38
CA GLY A 188 -6.88 -4.78 -6.66
C GLY A 188 -7.73 -5.69 -7.56
N GLU A 189 -7.90 -5.33 -8.83
CA GLU A 189 -8.74 -6.03 -9.80
C GLU A 189 -7.93 -6.47 -11.04
N PHE A 190 -8.17 -7.66 -11.58
CA PHE A 190 -7.62 -8.11 -12.86
C PHE A 190 -8.54 -9.15 -13.52
N ILE A 191 -8.57 -9.20 -14.86
CA ILE A 191 -9.46 -10.07 -15.61
C ILE A 191 -9.22 -11.55 -15.26
N GLN A 192 -10.32 -12.26 -14.98
CA GLN A 192 -10.27 -13.70 -14.74
C GLN A 192 -10.01 -14.45 -16.04
N GLY A 193 -9.15 -15.46 -15.97
CA GLY A 193 -8.90 -16.37 -17.08
C GLY A 193 -7.54 -17.04 -17.06
N VAL A 194 -6.62 -16.54 -16.24
CA VAL A 194 -5.29 -17.15 -16.15
C VAL A 194 -5.36 -18.37 -15.25
N SER A 195 -5.42 -19.56 -15.85
CA SER A 195 -5.24 -20.81 -15.11
C SER A 195 -3.83 -20.80 -14.53
N ILE A 196 -3.69 -20.51 -13.23
CA ILE A 196 -2.43 -20.78 -12.56
C ILE A 196 -2.32 -22.29 -12.42
N GLN A 197 -1.39 -22.88 -13.16
CA GLN A 197 -1.07 -24.31 -13.06
C GLN A 197 0.01 -24.61 -12.02
N ASN A 198 0.56 -23.57 -11.36
CA ASN A 198 1.55 -23.72 -10.32
C ASN A 198 0.88 -24.06 -8.97
N GLU A 199 0.95 -25.34 -8.59
CA GLU A 199 0.36 -25.87 -7.36
C GLU A 199 0.92 -25.19 -6.10
N ARG A 200 2.23 -24.90 -6.05
CA ARG A 200 2.88 -24.24 -4.91
C ARG A 200 2.35 -22.83 -4.67
N PHE A 201 2.12 -22.09 -5.75
CA PHE A 201 1.49 -20.78 -5.65
C PHE A 201 0.03 -20.89 -5.16
N ILE A 202 -0.72 -21.90 -5.63
CA ILE A 202 -2.09 -22.14 -5.15
C ILE A 202 -2.10 -22.46 -3.65
N GLU A 203 -1.18 -23.30 -3.18
CA GLU A 203 -1.00 -23.61 -1.75
C GLU A 203 -0.67 -22.36 -0.94
N LEU A 204 0.33 -21.59 -1.36
CA LEU A 204 0.72 -20.35 -0.72
C LEU A 204 -0.44 -19.35 -0.65
N ARG A 205 -1.18 -19.17 -1.75
CA ARG A 205 -2.37 -18.32 -1.78
C ARG A 205 -3.43 -18.83 -0.81
N GLY A 206 -3.62 -20.15 -0.74
CA GLY A 206 -4.51 -20.78 0.23
C GLY A 206 -4.13 -20.48 1.67
N VAL A 207 -2.84 -20.56 2.03
CA VAL A 207 -2.34 -20.22 3.37
C VAL A 207 -2.55 -18.74 3.68
N MET A 208 -2.24 -17.84 2.72
CA MET A 208 -2.42 -16.40 2.90
C MET A 208 -3.90 -16.04 3.08
N MET A 209 -4.79 -16.68 2.34
CA MET A 209 -6.24 -16.52 2.49
C MET A 209 -6.74 -17.15 3.81
N GLY A 210 -6.22 -18.32 4.18
CA GLY A 210 -6.56 -19.03 5.40
C GLY A 210 -6.27 -18.22 6.66
N SER A 211 -5.20 -17.42 6.65
CA SER A 211 -4.88 -16.51 7.77
C SER A 211 -5.93 -15.41 8.01
N GLN A 212 -6.86 -15.22 7.07
CA GLN A 212 -7.90 -14.18 7.13
C GLN A 212 -9.28 -14.77 7.37
N LEU A 213 -9.40 -16.09 7.42
CA LEU A 213 -10.66 -16.73 7.74
C LEU A 213 -10.94 -16.57 9.24
N PRO A 214 -12.17 -16.16 9.62
CA PRO A 214 -12.54 -15.95 11.02
C PRO A 214 -12.60 -17.26 11.83
N ALA A 215 -12.54 -18.43 11.18
CA ALA A 215 -12.60 -19.73 11.81
C ALA A 215 -11.24 -20.43 11.76
N PHE A 216 -10.66 -20.69 12.94
CA PHE A 216 -9.51 -21.58 13.10
C PHE A 216 -10.00 -23.03 13.00
N SER A 217 -9.78 -23.68 11.86
CA SER A 217 -9.89 -25.14 11.73
C SER A 217 -8.49 -25.78 11.84
N THR A 218 -8.46 -27.09 12.08
CA THR A 218 -7.22 -27.88 12.02
C THR A 218 -6.56 -27.88 10.64
N ASP A 219 -7.28 -27.46 9.59
CA ASP A 219 -6.78 -27.34 8.22
C ASP A 219 -7.25 -26.03 7.56
N THR A 220 -6.83 -24.92 8.15
CA THR A 220 -7.08 -23.57 7.63
C THR A 220 -6.46 -23.33 6.24
N GLY A 221 -5.38 -24.05 5.90
CA GLY A 221 -4.72 -23.98 4.60
C GLY A 221 -5.59 -24.53 3.46
N SER A 222 -6.17 -25.73 3.65
CA SER A 222 -7.08 -26.33 2.67
C SER A 222 -8.39 -25.56 2.53
N ALA A 223 -8.96 -25.11 3.66
CA ALA A 223 -10.12 -24.23 3.65
C ALA A 223 -9.83 -22.91 2.91
N GLY A 224 -8.66 -22.30 3.17
CA GLY A 224 -8.19 -21.11 2.49
C GLY A 224 -7.95 -21.32 0.99
N LYS A 225 -7.40 -22.47 0.56
CA LYS A 225 -7.22 -22.84 -0.86
C LYS A 225 -8.56 -22.91 -1.60
N THR A 226 -9.56 -23.52 -0.97
CA THR A 226 -10.92 -23.61 -1.52
C THR A 226 -11.58 -22.23 -1.60
N ALA A 227 -11.51 -21.46 -0.51
CA ALA A 227 -12.08 -20.11 -0.44
C ALA A 227 -11.43 -19.15 -1.44
N ALA A 228 -10.10 -19.20 -1.58
CA ALA A 228 -9.34 -18.39 -2.54
C ALA A 228 -9.84 -18.61 -3.98
N THR A 229 -10.18 -19.84 -4.35
CA THR A 229 -10.75 -20.12 -5.67
C THR A 229 -12.11 -19.44 -5.85
N GLY A 230 -12.98 -19.48 -4.84
CA GLY A 230 -14.25 -18.75 -4.86
C GLY A 230 -14.08 -17.23 -4.96
N PHE A 231 -13.07 -16.66 -4.26
CA PHE A 231 -12.78 -15.22 -4.31
C PHE A 231 -12.16 -14.74 -5.62
N LEU A 232 -11.53 -15.66 -6.38
CA LEU A 232 -11.16 -15.39 -7.76
C LEU A 232 -12.39 -15.23 -8.65
N MET A 233 -13.42 -16.08 -8.47
CA MET A 233 -14.66 -16.19 -9.29
C MET A 233 -15.65 -15.01 -9.18
N GLY A 234 -15.15 -13.79 -9.04
CA GLY A 234 -15.95 -12.58 -8.87
C GLY A 234 -16.75 -12.16 -10.10
N THR A 235 -17.89 -11.52 -9.86
CA THR A 235 -18.98 -11.22 -10.81
C THR A 235 -18.73 -10.17 -11.89
N ASN A 236 -17.52 -9.58 -12.02
CA ASN A 236 -17.31 -8.40 -12.88
C ASN A 236 -16.04 -8.43 -13.74
N MET A 237 -15.44 -9.61 -13.97
CA MET A 237 -14.07 -9.67 -14.52
C MET A 237 -13.97 -10.23 -15.94
N THR A 238 -15.10 -10.49 -16.61
CA THR A 238 -15.13 -11.10 -17.97
C THR A 238 -15.42 -10.10 -19.09
N ASN A 239 -15.84 -8.87 -18.78
CA ASN A 239 -16.19 -7.84 -19.76
C ASN A 239 -15.70 -6.45 -19.31
N LEU A 240 -14.40 -6.16 -19.39
CA LEU A 240 -13.89 -4.80 -19.17
C LEU A 240 -13.03 -4.32 -20.36
N PRO A 241 -13.62 -4.04 -21.54
CA PRO A 241 -12.85 -3.58 -22.70
C PRO A 241 -12.39 -2.11 -22.58
N GLU A 242 -13.02 -1.28 -21.74
CA GLU A 242 -12.75 0.17 -21.68
C GLU A 242 -12.73 0.78 -20.26
N MET A 243 -13.14 0.04 -19.22
CA MET A 243 -13.24 0.54 -17.82
C MET A 243 -12.04 0.17 -16.92
N ASP A 244 -11.07 -0.59 -17.43
CA ASP A 244 -9.88 -1.05 -16.69
C ASP A 244 -8.82 0.01 -16.43
N SER A 245 -8.98 1.19 -17.04
CA SER A 245 -8.22 2.39 -16.74
C SER A 245 -8.97 3.34 -15.80
N SER A 246 -9.98 2.91 -15.05
CA SER A 246 -10.57 3.81 -14.04
C SER A 246 -9.71 3.85 -12.77
N PHE A 247 -9.52 5.05 -12.20
CA PHE A 247 -8.75 5.22 -10.95
C PHE A 247 -9.34 4.37 -9.80
N SER A 248 -10.68 4.25 -9.72
CA SER A 248 -11.35 3.41 -8.73
C SER A 248 -10.97 1.93 -8.84
N ASN A 249 -10.71 1.42 -10.05
CA ASN A 249 -10.28 0.03 -10.28
C ASN A 249 -8.77 -0.17 -10.13
N ALA A 250 -8.00 0.92 -10.02
CA ALA A 250 -6.63 0.85 -9.51
C ALA A 250 -6.61 0.79 -7.97
N LEU A 251 -7.70 1.22 -7.33
CA LEU A 251 -7.91 1.13 -5.89
C LEU A 251 -8.65 -0.17 -5.49
N ASP A 252 -8.68 -0.40 -4.18
CA ASP A 252 -9.22 -1.62 -3.58
C ASP A 252 -10.73 -1.48 -3.32
N THR A 253 -11.56 -1.95 -4.25
CA THR A 253 -13.04 -1.94 -4.11
C THR A 253 -13.61 -3.22 -3.48
N SER A 254 -12.82 -4.30 -3.46
CA SER A 254 -13.25 -5.61 -2.96
C SER A 254 -13.04 -5.78 -1.45
N SER A 255 -13.72 -6.76 -0.85
CA SER A 255 -13.46 -7.17 0.53
C SER A 255 -11.99 -7.58 0.75
N TRP A 256 -11.52 -7.47 2.00
CA TRP A 256 -10.13 -7.81 2.35
C TRP A 256 -9.67 -9.18 1.82
N PRO A 257 -10.46 -10.27 1.96
CA PRO A 257 -10.03 -11.59 1.49
C PRO A 257 -10.05 -11.75 -0.03
N ALA A 258 -11.00 -11.11 -0.71
CA ALA A 258 -11.00 -11.03 -2.16
C ALA A 258 -9.77 -10.28 -2.68
N ARG A 259 -9.44 -9.15 -2.05
CA ARG A 259 -8.26 -8.35 -2.39
C ARG A 259 -6.97 -9.15 -2.24
N THR A 260 -6.76 -9.83 -1.12
CA THR A 260 -5.52 -10.60 -0.91
C THR A 260 -5.33 -11.65 -1.98
N THR A 261 -6.39 -12.40 -2.27
CA THR A 261 -6.39 -13.42 -3.32
C THR A 261 -6.07 -12.80 -4.68
N ARG A 262 -6.71 -11.67 -5.01
CA ARG A 262 -6.59 -11.05 -6.33
C ARG A 262 -5.22 -10.39 -6.54
N LYS A 263 -4.78 -9.56 -5.59
CA LYS A 263 -3.48 -8.89 -5.64
C LYS A 263 -2.32 -9.87 -5.73
N LEU A 264 -2.37 -10.95 -4.95
CA LEU A 264 -1.34 -11.97 -4.98
C LEU A 264 -1.29 -12.66 -6.34
N THR A 265 -2.46 -13.01 -6.89
CA THR A 265 -2.58 -13.66 -8.20
C THR A 265 -2.09 -12.74 -9.32
N PHE A 266 -2.46 -11.45 -9.30
CA PHE A 266 -1.95 -10.49 -10.26
C PHE A 266 -0.44 -10.29 -10.14
N ALA A 267 0.09 -10.14 -8.92
CA ALA A 267 1.53 -9.99 -8.69
C ALA A 267 2.32 -11.16 -9.29
N PHE A 268 1.80 -12.39 -9.17
CA PHE A 268 2.38 -13.57 -9.79
C PHE A 268 2.33 -13.54 -11.33
N HIS A 269 1.28 -13.00 -11.94
CA HIS A 269 1.23 -12.87 -13.40
C HIS A 269 2.01 -11.68 -13.96
N ALA A 270 2.16 -10.64 -13.17
CA ALA A 270 2.88 -9.44 -13.55
C ALA A 270 4.38 -9.53 -13.24
N SER A 271 4.86 -10.64 -12.68
CA SER A 271 6.27 -10.88 -12.44
C SER A 271 6.80 -12.08 -13.20
N GLU A 272 8.09 -12.04 -13.49
CA GLU A 272 8.84 -13.12 -14.10
C GLU A 272 10.12 -13.33 -13.29
N VAL A 273 10.39 -14.59 -12.96
CA VAL A 273 11.57 -14.99 -12.19
C VAL A 273 12.41 -15.94 -13.03
N VAL A 274 13.67 -15.58 -13.21
CA VAL A 274 14.70 -16.43 -13.82
C VAL A 274 15.73 -16.75 -12.76
N VAL A 275 15.88 -18.03 -12.42
CA VAL A 275 16.95 -18.50 -11.54
C VAL A 275 18.27 -18.44 -12.32
N LEU A 276 19.29 -17.86 -11.71
CA LEU A 276 20.62 -17.71 -12.29
C LEU A 276 21.59 -18.61 -11.53
N GLU A 277 22.33 -19.43 -12.26
CA GLU A 277 23.38 -20.32 -11.74
C GLU A 277 24.63 -20.07 -12.59
N GLU A 278 25.42 -19.07 -12.22
CA GLU A 278 26.57 -18.59 -12.99
C GLU A 278 27.78 -18.46 -12.05
N ASN A 279 28.97 -18.93 -12.46
CA ASN A 279 30.23 -18.69 -11.74
C ASN A 279 30.23 -19.06 -10.24
N SER A 280 29.64 -20.19 -9.88
CA SER A 280 29.47 -20.61 -8.47
C SER A 280 28.61 -19.65 -7.63
N GLU A 281 27.77 -18.84 -8.27
CA GLU A 281 26.73 -18.05 -7.64
C GLU A 281 25.34 -18.55 -8.04
N VAL A 282 24.42 -18.53 -7.08
CA VAL A 282 23.01 -18.79 -7.28
C VAL A 282 22.23 -17.53 -6.98
N GLY A 283 21.25 -17.20 -7.81
CA GLY A 283 20.43 -16.02 -7.63
C GLY A 283 19.19 -15.98 -8.48
N VAL A 284 18.60 -14.80 -8.57
CA VAL A 284 17.38 -14.54 -9.34
C VAL A 284 17.52 -13.23 -10.09
N ARG A 285 17.06 -13.23 -11.35
CA ARG A 285 16.61 -12.04 -12.07
C ARG A 285 15.10 -11.96 -11.98
N LEU A 286 14.60 -10.88 -11.41
CA LEU A 286 13.19 -10.58 -11.27
C LEU A 286 12.84 -9.43 -12.23
N THR A 287 11.84 -9.66 -13.06
CA THR A 287 11.18 -8.63 -13.87
C THR A 287 9.78 -8.44 -13.32
N TYR A 288 9.38 -7.21 -13.03
CA TYR A 288 8.02 -6.88 -12.59
C TYR A 288 7.42 -5.79 -13.46
N HIS A 289 6.22 -6.03 -13.98
CA HIS A 289 5.44 -5.06 -14.74
C HIS A 289 4.47 -4.34 -13.80
N HIS A 290 4.88 -3.17 -13.33
CA HIS A 290 4.10 -2.38 -12.40
C HIS A 290 3.05 -1.52 -13.11
N PHE A 291 1.77 -1.79 -12.86
CA PHE A 291 0.64 -1.06 -13.43
C PHE A 291 0.60 0.40 -12.95
N GLN A 292 0.42 1.34 -13.88
CA GLN A 292 0.28 2.76 -13.57
C GLN A 292 -1.17 3.06 -13.16
N ALA A 293 -1.38 3.33 -11.87
CA ALA A 293 -2.69 3.55 -11.27
C ALA A 293 -3.42 4.79 -11.78
N PHE A 294 -2.68 5.84 -12.19
CA PHE A 294 -3.25 7.11 -12.63
C PHE A 294 -3.25 7.23 -14.16
N PRO A 295 -4.40 7.10 -14.84
CA PRO A 295 -4.47 7.01 -16.31
C PRO A 295 -3.96 8.26 -17.03
N MET A 296 -4.27 9.44 -16.47
CA MET A 296 -3.88 10.73 -17.06
C MET A 296 -2.36 10.92 -17.14
N VAL A 297 -1.59 10.22 -16.30
CA VAL A 297 -0.12 10.23 -16.31
C VAL A 297 0.48 8.88 -16.68
N GLY A 298 -0.34 7.87 -16.99
CA GLY A 298 0.12 6.51 -17.28
C GLY A 298 1.09 6.47 -18.44
N ARG A 299 0.81 7.22 -19.51
CA ARG A 299 1.69 7.35 -20.68
C ARG A 299 3.02 8.04 -20.39
N ILE A 300 3.11 8.85 -19.33
CA ILE A 300 4.35 9.54 -18.94
C ILE A 300 5.29 8.57 -18.22
N PHE A 301 4.74 7.67 -17.40
CA PHE A 301 5.52 6.82 -16.50
C PHE A 301 5.61 5.35 -16.94
N GLY A 302 4.86 4.93 -17.97
CA GLY A 302 4.82 3.55 -18.43
C GLY A 302 4.51 3.41 -19.91
N GLU A 303 4.61 2.16 -20.37
CA GLU A 303 4.37 1.73 -21.74
C GLU A 303 3.06 0.95 -21.81
N LEU A 304 2.31 1.13 -22.90
CA LEU A 304 1.07 0.39 -23.10
C LEU A 304 1.39 -1.10 -23.31
N LYS A 305 0.85 -1.96 -22.45
CA LYS A 305 0.91 -3.41 -22.57
C LYS A 305 -0.48 -4.01 -22.47
N THR A 306 -0.72 -5.11 -23.18
CA THR A 306 -2.02 -5.79 -23.26
C THR A 306 -1.98 -7.22 -22.73
N ASP A 307 -0.78 -7.72 -22.42
CA ASP A 307 -0.47 -9.12 -22.11
C ASP A 307 -0.15 -9.36 -20.63
N VAL A 308 -0.03 -8.32 -19.81
CA VAL A 308 0.31 -8.45 -18.38
C VAL A 308 -0.93 -8.87 -17.58
N GLY A 309 -0.96 -10.12 -17.14
CA GLY A 309 -2.05 -10.64 -16.29
C GLY A 309 -3.45 -10.44 -16.88
N THR A 310 -3.55 -10.46 -18.21
CA THR A 310 -4.78 -10.18 -18.98
C THR A 310 -5.41 -8.80 -18.71
N ARG A 311 -4.66 -7.85 -18.13
CA ARG A 311 -5.12 -6.48 -17.89
C ARG A 311 -4.39 -5.51 -18.83
N PRO A 312 -5.06 -4.91 -19.83
CA PRO A 312 -4.45 -3.90 -20.65
C PRO A 312 -4.24 -2.59 -19.87
N GLY A 313 -3.14 -1.89 -20.12
CA GLY A 313 -2.87 -0.60 -19.50
C GLY A 313 -1.43 -0.15 -19.63
N TYR A 314 -1.07 0.92 -18.91
CA TYR A 314 0.30 1.42 -18.88
C TYR A 314 1.08 0.73 -17.76
N TYR A 315 2.26 0.20 -18.10
CA TYR A 315 3.11 -0.53 -17.19
C TYR A 315 4.52 0.02 -17.19
N LYS A 316 5.14 0.09 -16.01
CA LYS A 316 6.56 0.35 -15.85
C LYS A 316 7.27 -0.98 -15.56
N THR A 317 8.19 -1.37 -16.41
CA THR A 317 9.02 -2.56 -16.19
C THR A 317 10.12 -2.24 -15.18
N LEU A 318 10.19 -3.03 -14.11
CA LEU A 318 11.19 -2.93 -13.05
C LEU A 318 11.98 -4.23 -13.02
N GLU A 319 13.26 -4.16 -13.38
CA GLU A 319 14.14 -5.33 -13.40
C GLU A 319 15.22 -5.21 -12.32
N ARG A 320 15.44 -6.31 -11.59
CA ARG A 320 16.51 -6.41 -10.59
C ARG A 320 17.14 -7.80 -10.66
N LYS A 321 18.45 -7.85 -10.37
CA LYS A 321 19.22 -9.10 -10.23
C LYS A 321 19.82 -9.14 -8.82
N PHE A 322 19.78 -10.30 -8.19
CA PHE A 322 20.47 -10.57 -6.94
C PHE A 322 21.07 -11.98 -6.99
N THR A 323 22.36 -12.11 -6.66
CA THR A 323 23.10 -13.37 -6.62
C THR A 323 23.86 -13.49 -5.30
N MET A 324 24.12 -14.72 -4.88
CA MET A 324 24.91 -15.07 -3.70
C MET A 324 25.78 -16.28 -4.03
N PRO A 325 26.92 -16.48 -3.33
CA PRO A 325 27.73 -17.69 -3.48
C PRO A 325 26.90 -18.95 -3.26
N ALA A 326 27.06 -19.95 -4.12
CA ALA A 326 26.34 -21.22 -4.04
C ALA A 326 26.58 -21.92 -2.70
N GLN A 327 25.56 -22.63 -2.19
CA GLN A 327 25.71 -23.45 -1.00
C GLN A 327 26.59 -24.67 -1.28
N ILE A 328 27.21 -25.19 -0.24
CA ILE A 328 27.80 -26.53 -0.29
C ILE A 328 26.65 -27.53 -0.41
N ASN A 329 26.74 -28.44 -1.37
CA ASN A 329 25.68 -29.43 -1.60
C ASN A 329 25.38 -30.25 -0.33
N PRO A 330 24.11 -30.36 0.07
CA PRO A 330 23.72 -31.14 1.23
C PRO A 330 24.03 -32.62 1.00
N ASN A 331 24.35 -33.34 2.09
CA ASN A 331 24.60 -34.78 2.00
C ASN A 331 23.32 -35.53 1.60
N LYS A 332 23.36 -36.24 0.46
CA LYS A 332 22.25 -37.04 -0.10
C LYS A 332 21.59 -38.00 0.90
N LYS A 333 22.33 -38.49 1.90
CA LYS A 333 21.89 -39.57 2.80
C LYS A 333 21.27 -39.10 4.12
N THR A 334 21.37 -37.82 4.45
CA THR A 334 20.83 -37.27 5.71
C THR A 334 19.54 -36.48 5.43
N PRO A 335 18.43 -36.79 6.14
CA PRO A 335 17.13 -36.18 5.88
C PRO A 335 17.10 -34.68 6.09
#